data_AF-A0A7C6YQF5-F1
#
_entry.id   AF-A0A7C6YQF5-F1
#
_cell.length_a   1.000
_cell.length_b   1.000
_cell.length_c   1.000
_cell.angle_alpha   90.00
_cell.angle_beta   90.00
_cell.angle_gamma   90.00
#
_symmetry.space_group_name_H-M   'P 1'
#
loop_
_entity.id
_entity.type
_entity.pdbx_description
1 polymer ?
#
loop_
_entity_poly.entity_id
_entity_poly.type
_entity_poly.pdbx_seq_one_letter_code
_entity_poly.pdbx_strand_id
1 'polypeptide(L)'
;MNNYSLGLYEKALPNHLPLQQKLAETKKAGFNFFEMSIDESDEKLARLEWTRQERLSLVKAMFETGVPISTICLSGHRRFPLGSESRQVQIRSLEIMADAIKLASDLGVRIIQLAGY
;
A
#
# COMPACT_ATOMS: atom_id res chain seq x y z
N MET A 1 -17.98 5.41 19.75
CA MET A 1 -17.23 4.65 18.72
C MET A 1 -18.19 4.33 17.61
N ASN A 2 -17.85 4.59 16.35
CA ASN A 2 -18.63 4.02 15.25
C ASN A 2 -18.44 2.49 15.31
N ASN A 3 -19.52 1.72 15.19
CA ASN A 3 -19.47 0.25 15.28
C ASN A 3 -18.70 -0.40 14.12
N TYR A 4 -18.30 0.36 13.10
CA TYR A 4 -17.62 -0.12 11.91
C TYR A 4 -16.54 0.87 11.46
N SER A 5 -15.47 0.35 10.88
CA SER A 5 -14.41 1.12 10.23
C SER A 5 -14.46 0.85 8.73
N LEU A 6 -14.68 1.90 7.93
CA LEU A 6 -14.79 1.83 6.48
C LEU A 6 -13.49 2.33 5.84
N GLY A 7 -12.91 1.51 4.96
CA GLY A 7 -11.69 1.84 4.22
C GLY A 7 -11.99 2.26 2.78
N LEU A 8 -11.20 3.19 2.25
CA LEU A 8 -11.21 3.53 0.82
C LEU A 8 -10.05 2.81 0.11
N TYR A 9 -10.37 2.04 -0.92
CA TYR A 9 -9.36 1.41 -1.76
C TYR A 9 -8.73 2.41 -2.73
N GLU A 10 -7.40 2.41 -2.85
CA GLU A 10 -6.67 3.36 -3.70
C GLU A 10 -7.22 3.46 -5.14
N LYS A 11 -7.58 2.34 -5.76
CA LYS A 11 -8.03 2.33 -7.17
C LYS A 11 -9.43 2.92 -7.38
N ALA A 12 -10.14 3.28 -6.31
CA ALA A 12 -11.37 4.06 -6.40
C ALA A 12 -11.11 5.56 -6.61
N LEU A 13 -9.86 6.02 -6.47
CA LEU A 13 -9.45 7.40 -6.72
C LEU A 13 -8.65 7.53 -8.03
N PRO A 14 -8.63 8.72 -8.65
CA PRO A 14 -7.84 8.95 -9.85
C PRO A 14 -6.34 8.69 -9.65
N ASN A 15 -5.70 8.00 -10.60
CA ASN A 15 -4.29 7.62 -10.51
C ASN A 15 -3.32 8.83 -10.50
N HIS A 16 -3.69 9.93 -11.14
CA HIS A 16 -2.84 11.13 -11.21
C HIS A 16 -2.72 11.88 -9.88
N LEU A 17 -3.55 11.55 -8.88
CA LEU A 17 -3.46 12.17 -7.56
C LEU A 17 -2.28 11.59 -6.76
N PRO A 18 -1.39 12.43 -6.23
CA PRO A 18 -0.43 12.03 -5.22
C PRO A 18 -1.11 11.39 -4.00
N LEU A 19 -0.45 10.46 -3.33
CA LEU A 19 -1.03 9.75 -2.19
C LEU A 19 -1.42 10.70 -1.04
N GLN A 20 -0.69 11.79 -0.82
CA GLN A 20 -1.03 12.80 0.18
C GLN A 20 -2.39 13.44 -0.12
N GLN A 21 -2.68 13.72 -1.41
CA GLN A 21 -3.99 14.22 -1.82
C GLN A 21 -5.06 13.13 -1.70
N LYS A 22 -4.74 11.88 -2.05
CA LYS A 22 -5.66 10.74 -1.86
C LYS A 22 -6.07 10.57 -0.40
N LEU A 23 -5.18 10.78 0.57
CA LEU A 23 -5.52 10.77 2.00
C LEU A 23 -6.50 11.90 2.36
N ALA A 24 -6.30 13.11 1.82
CA ALA A 24 -7.22 14.22 2.02
C ALA A 24 -8.61 13.94 1.42
N GLU A 25 -8.67 13.36 0.22
CA GLU A 25 -9.94 12.95 -0.41
C GLU A 25 -10.62 11.82 0.37
N THR A 26 -9.86 10.88 0.93
CA THR A 26 -10.38 9.82 1.80
C THR A 26 -11.08 10.41 3.02
N LYS A 27 -10.48 11.43 3.65
CA LYS A 27 -11.08 12.17 4.77
C LYS A 27 -12.37 12.86 4.33
N LYS A 28 -12.33 13.61 3.24
CA LYS A 28 -13.49 14.36 2.70
C LYS A 28 -14.66 13.43 2.38
N ALA A 29 -14.37 12.25 1.85
CA ALA A 29 -15.36 11.22 1.53
C ALA A 29 -15.90 10.47 2.78
N GLY A 30 -15.39 10.76 3.98
CA GLY A 30 -15.89 10.20 5.24
C GLY A 30 -15.39 8.80 5.58
N PHE A 31 -14.35 8.30 4.90
CA PHE A 31 -13.73 7.02 5.22
C PHE A 31 -12.76 7.12 6.39
N ASN A 32 -12.55 6.01 7.09
CA ASN A 32 -11.75 5.95 8.31
C ASN A 32 -10.28 5.66 8.05
N PHE A 33 -9.98 4.94 6.97
CA PHE A 33 -8.60 4.62 6.59
C PHE A 33 -8.47 4.45 5.07
N PHE A 34 -7.23 4.43 4.62
CA PHE A 34 -6.87 4.19 3.24
C PHE A 34 -6.21 2.83 3.07
N GLU A 35 -6.57 2.10 2.01
CA GLU A 35 -5.88 0.88 1.59
C GLU A 35 -4.98 1.17 0.38
N MET A 36 -3.67 1.07 0.60
CA MET A 36 -2.66 1.29 -0.44
C MET A 36 -2.57 0.09 -1.38
N SER A 37 -2.40 0.35 -2.68
CA SER A 37 -2.16 -0.69 -3.68
C SER A 37 -0.66 -0.82 -3.95
N ILE A 38 -0.13 -2.05 -3.88
CA ILE A 38 1.14 -2.46 -4.50
C ILE A 38 0.77 -3.54 -5.51
N ASP A 39 0.47 -3.12 -6.75
CA ASP A 39 -0.01 -4.01 -7.81
C ASP A 39 1.10 -4.37 -8.81
N GLU A 40 0.71 -4.91 -9.96
CA GLU A 40 1.63 -5.45 -10.98
C GLU A 40 2.37 -4.37 -11.77
N SER A 41 1.93 -3.10 -11.65
CA SER A 41 2.52 -1.97 -12.37
C SER A 41 3.86 -1.57 -11.77
N ASP A 42 4.81 -1.21 -12.64
CA ASP A 42 6.15 -0.77 -12.22
C ASP A 42 6.06 0.48 -11.32
N GLU A 43 5.11 1.38 -11.60
CA GLU A 43 4.85 2.58 -10.79
C GLU A 43 4.54 2.25 -9.33
N LYS A 44 3.68 1.26 -9.07
CA LYS A 44 3.30 0.90 -7.70
C LYS A 44 4.30 -0.03 -7.03
N LEU A 45 5.00 -0.87 -7.80
CA LEU A 45 6.11 -1.67 -7.28
C LEU A 45 7.28 -0.79 -6.84
N ALA A 46 7.55 0.32 -7.55
CA ALA A 46 8.61 1.26 -7.19
C ALA A 46 8.46 1.87 -5.78
N ARG A 47 7.25 1.84 -5.21
CA ARG A 47 6.99 2.30 -3.83
C ARG A 47 7.73 1.48 -2.78
N LEU A 48 8.05 0.22 -3.08
CA LEU A 48 8.85 -0.66 -2.21
C LEU A 48 10.29 -0.13 -2.05
N GLU A 49 10.77 0.62 -3.04
CA GLU A 49 12.11 1.21 -3.08
C GLU A 49 12.13 2.65 -2.57
N TRP A 50 11.00 3.19 -2.08
CA TRP A 50 10.96 4.55 -1.56
C TRP A 50 11.99 4.76 -0.45
N THR A 51 12.64 5.92 -0.53
CA THR A 51 13.53 6.44 0.48
C THR A 51 12.79 6.68 1.80
N ARG A 52 13.55 6.73 2.91
CA ARG A 52 13.00 7.08 4.22
C ARG A 52 12.27 8.43 4.21
N GLN A 53 12.75 9.40 3.42
CA GLN A 53 12.16 10.73 3.34
C GLN A 53 10.78 10.70 2.66
N GLU A 54 10.62 9.91 1.60
CA GLU A 54 9.33 9.70 0.93
C GLU A 54 8.33 9.03 1.88
N ARG A 55 8.75 7.97 2.57
CA ARG A 55 7.93 7.28 3.59
C ARG A 55 7.53 8.22 4.72
N LEU A 56 8.46 9.02 5.24
CA LEU A 56 8.20 10.02 6.29
C LEU A 56 7.20 11.09 5.83
N SER A 57 7.26 11.50 4.56
CA SER A 57 6.31 12.48 4.00
C SER A 57 4.87 11.94 4.03
N LEU A 58 4.69 10.65 3.76
CA LEU A 58 3.39 9.98 3.88
C LEU A 58 2.92 9.88 5.32
N VAL A 59 3.82 9.54 6.25
CA VAL A 59 3.49 9.54 7.68
C VAL A 59 3.00 10.90 8.13
N LYS A 60 3.68 11.98 7.77
CA LYS A 60 3.23 13.35 8.06
C LYS A 60 1.84 13.64 7.48
N ALA A 61 1.60 13.27 6.22
CA ALA A 61 0.28 13.44 5.60
C ALA A 61 -0.83 12.64 6.31
N MET A 62 -0.54 11.44 6.82
CA MET A 62 -1.48 10.68 7.64
C MET A 62 -1.82 11.41 8.94
N PHE A 63 -0.84 12.02 9.62
CA PHE A 63 -1.08 12.83 10.81
C PHE A 63 -1.87 14.11 10.51
N GLU A 64 -1.54 14.82 9.44
CA GLU A 64 -2.20 16.07 9.04
C GLU A 64 -3.67 15.84 8.63
N THR A 65 -3.92 14.76 7.89
CA THR A 65 -5.29 14.41 7.46
C THR A 65 -6.07 13.69 8.56
N GLY A 66 -5.40 12.98 9.47
CA GLY A 66 -6.03 12.08 10.43
C GLY A 66 -6.51 10.77 9.80
N VAL A 67 -6.08 10.46 8.57
CA VAL A 67 -6.42 9.22 7.86
C VAL A 67 -5.18 8.33 7.79
N PRO A 68 -5.15 7.20 8.52
CA PRO A 68 -4.06 6.25 8.43
C PRO A 68 -4.17 5.40 7.15
N ILE A 69 -3.02 4.97 6.65
CA ILE A 69 -2.92 3.83 5.73
C ILE A 69 -2.85 2.59 6.61
N SER A 70 -3.95 1.83 6.68
CA SER A 70 -4.05 0.70 7.61
C SER A 70 -3.77 -0.64 6.95
N THR A 71 -3.99 -0.73 5.65
CA THR A 71 -3.82 -1.96 4.86
C THR A 71 -3.02 -1.71 3.58
N ILE A 72 -2.29 -2.73 3.12
CA ILE A 72 -1.69 -2.81 1.79
C ILE A 72 -2.31 -4.00 1.06
N CYS A 73 -2.84 -3.78 -0.14
CA CYS A 73 -3.17 -4.84 -1.09
C CYS A 73 -1.94 -5.17 -1.94
N LEU A 74 -1.29 -6.31 -1.68
CA LEU A 74 -0.06 -6.75 -2.36
C LEU A 74 -0.38 -7.63 -3.57
N SER A 75 -1.13 -7.07 -4.52
CA SER A 75 -1.51 -7.77 -5.75
C SER A 75 -0.38 -7.92 -6.77
N GLY A 76 0.79 -7.32 -6.55
CA GLY A 76 2.00 -7.52 -7.35
C GLY A 76 2.44 -8.99 -7.44
N HIS A 77 2.07 -9.82 -6.46
CA HIS A 77 2.28 -11.27 -6.51
C HIS A 77 1.49 -11.97 -7.63
N ARG A 78 0.53 -11.33 -8.30
CA ARG A 78 -0.03 -11.90 -9.54
C ARG A 78 1.01 -11.95 -10.67
N ARG A 79 1.84 -10.91 -10.80
CA ARG A 79 2.95 -10.85 -11.77
C ARG A 79 4.17 -11.63 -11.29
N PHE A 80 4.39 -11.67 -9.97
CA PHE A 80 5.50 -12.38 -9.34
C PHE A 80 5.00 -13.41 -8.29
N PRO A 81 4.33 -14.49 -8.73
CA PRO A 81 3.73 -15.47 -7.83
C PRO A 81 4.78 -16.26 -7.06
N LEU A 82 4.46 -16.58 -5.80
CA LEU A 82 5.36 -17.36 -4.95
C LEU A 82 5.41 -18.82 -5.43
N GLY A 83 4.31 -19.32 -6.00
CA GLY A 83 4.21 -20.66 -6.57
C GLY A 83 4.83 -20.81 -7.97
N SER A 84 5.55 -19.81 -8.50
CA SER A 84 6.13 -19.88 -9.84
C SER A 84 7.15 -21.03 -9.98
N GLU A 85 7.15 -21.72 -11.12
CA GLU A 85 8.23 -22.68 -11.47
C GLU A 85 9.57 -22.00 -11.73
N SER A 86 9.55 -20.71 -12.08
CA SER A 86 10.76 -19.93 -12.32
C SER A 86 11.40 -19.52 -11.00
N ARG A 87 12.61 -20.01 -10.74
CA ARG A 87 13.38 -19.63 -9.55
C ARG A 87 13.62 -18.12 -9.44
N GLN A 88 13.82 -17.44 -10.57
CA GLN A 88 13.99 -15.98 -10.58
C GLN A 88 12.72 -15.25 -10.13
N VAL A 89 11.55 -15.73 -10.56
CA VAL A 89 10.27 -15.15 -10.14
C VAL A 89 10.01 -15.39 -8.66
N GLN A 90 10.32 -16.58 -8.13
CA GLN A 90 10.23 -16.86 -6.69
C GLN A 90 11.13 -15.92 -5.87
N ILE A 91 12.37 -15.70 -6.30
CA ILE A 91 13.30 -14.77 -5.63
C ILE A 91 12.68 -13.37 -5.60
N ARG A 92 12.20 -12.89 -6.75
CA ARG A 92 11.55 -11.57 -6.82
C ARG A 92 10.28 -11.49 -5.96
N SER A 93 9.49 -12.55 -5.90
CA SER A 93 8.29 -12.64 -5.05
C SER A 93 8.62 -12.45 -3.57
N LEU A 94 9.69 -13.10 -3.10
CA LEU A 94 10.18 -13.00 -1.72
C LEU A 94 10.78 -11.61 -1.42
N GLU A 95 11.49 -11.01 -2.36
CA GLU A 95 11.97 -9.62 -2.25
C GLU A 95 10.79 -8.65 -2.08
N ILE A 96 9.78 -8.76 -2.96
CA ILE A 96 8.56 -7.95 -2.88
C ILE A 96 7.89 -8.09 -1.52
N MET A 97 7.78 -9.32 -1.00
CA MET A 97 7.19 -9.55 0.33
C MET A 97 8.03 -8.92 1.44
N ALA A 98 9.35 -9.10 1.41
CA ALA A 98 10.26 -8.56 2.42
C ALA A 98 10.22 -7.02 2.44
N ASP A 99 10.21 -6.39 1.27
CA ASP A 99 10.16 -4.93 1.16
C ASP A 99 8.78 -4.37 1.48
N ALA A 100 7.70 -5.11 1.19
CA ALA A 100 6.36 -4.76 1.64
C ALA A 100 6.23 -4.78 3.17
N ILE A 101 6.88 -5.75 3.84
CA ILE A 101 6.94 -5.80 5.32
C ILE A 101 7.70 -4.58 5.87
N LYS A 102 8.85 -4.22 5.28
CA LYS A 102 9.61 -3.03 5.70
C LYS A 102 8.79 -1.75 5.49
N LEU A 103 8.15 -1.61 4.33
CA LEU A 103 7.29 -0.47 4.02
C LEU A 103 6.12 -0.39 5.01
N ALA A 104 5.47 -1.53 5.31
CA ALA A 104 4.38 -1.59 6.28
C ALA A 104 4.84 -1.18 7.68
N SER A 105 6.00 -1.64 8.11
CA SER A 105 6.61 -1.25 9.39
C SER A 105 6.87 0.25 9.46
N ASP A 106 7.47 0.84 8.43
CA ASP A 106 7.80 2.27 8.39
C ASP A 106 6.56 3.16 8.36
N LEU A 107 5.51 2.73 7.67
CA LEU A 107 4.25 3.47 7.55
C LEU A 107 3.26 3.18 8.68
N GLY A 108 3.51 2.18 9.52
CA GLY A 108 2.57 1.75 10.57
C GLY A 108 1.34 1.01 10.04
N VAL A 109 1.42 0.41 8.85
CA VAL A 109 0.38 -0.44 8.26
C VAL A 109 0.22 -1.71 9.09
N ARG A 110 -1.03 -2.14 9.31
CA ARG A 110 -1.35 -3.27 10.20
C ARG A 110 -1.54 -4.59 9.48
N ILE A 111 -1.98 -4.54 8.22
CA ILE A 111 -2.35 -5.72 7.46
C ILE A 111 -1.78 -5.59 6.05
N ILE A 112 -1.05 -6.61 5.60
CA ILE A 112 -0.73 -6.82 4.19
C ILE A 112 -1.65 -7.92 3.70
N GLN A 113 -2.57 -7.57 2.80
CA GLN A 113 -3.43 -8.53 2.13
C GLN A 113 -2.64 -9.23 1.02
N LEU A 114 -2.47 -10.54 1.15
CA LEU A 114 -1.75 -11.37 0.20
C LEU A 114 -2.63 -11.79 -0.97
N ALA A 115 -2.03 -11.94 -2.14
CA ALA A 115 -2.63 -12.60 -3.29
C ALA A 115 -2.18 -14.07 -3.32
N GLY A 116 -3.13 -15.01 -3.36
CA GLY A 116 -2.85 -16.45 -3.27
C GLY A 116 -2.44 -17.08 -4.61
N TYR A 117 -1.33 -16.62 -5.21
CA TYR A 117 -0.77 -17.13 -6.47
C TYR A 117 0.66 -17.68 -6.31
#